data_AF-A0A5D0RNS5-F1
#
_entry.id   AF-A0A5D0RNS5-F1
#
_cell.length_a   1.000
_cell.length_b   1.000
_cell.length_c   1.000
_cell.angle_alpha   90.00
_cell.angle_beta   90.00
_cell.angle_gamma   90.00
#
_symmetry.space_group_name_H-M   'P 1'
#
loop_
_entity.id
_entity.type
_entity.pdbx_description
1 polymer ?
#
loop_
_entity_poly.entity_id
_entity_poly.type
_entity_poly.pdbx_seq_one_letter_code
_entity_poly.pdbx_strand_id
1 'polypeptide(L)'
;MGFWILALGAALVAVVVIGYAMIAKRGSGTAESAAYDMQVYRDQLKELDREAARGVIAPADAERARVEISRRLLEADRQLKSGPTADAAPRAATYGAIAVTFALIVGGGGWLYYDLGAPGYWDMPLKGRIAAAVEARDNRMSQAEAEAEAPVWDGPPPDAPADYVDLVERLRAAVASRPDDLQGQSLLVTHETALANYRAAHAAKARAIALMGDEATGEDYAQYADLMIMAAEGYVSPEAEQALTAALERDPQNPVARYYSGLLFAQTGRPDLAFRMWRDLLETSDPEAPWVAPIRGQIMQLAALAGVDYRLPDAPAGPSAEDIEAAADMTPEERAAMIGAMVDGLMQRLATEGGSAEDWARLIRALGVQGDLDRARTIFAEAQAVFQDRPEELALVTAAATEAGLTGEAPAPALERPSANDIEAAGRAARLDGLATRLSDELATAGGPPEKWAELIDTLAAMDEPARAASVWREAQQALAGDDAALAIVRRAAVDAGLVTE
;
A
#
# COMPACT_ATOMS: atom_id res chain seq x y z
N MET A 1 -31.82 18.44 13.76
CA MET A 1 -31.99 19.82 14.29
C MET A 1 -30.75 20.37 15.00
N GLY A 2 -30.03 19.58 15.82
CA GLY A 2 -28.86 20.09 16.57
C GLY A 2 -27.73 20.68 15.72
N PHE A 3 -27.40 20.05 14.59
CA PHE A 3 -26.39 20.56 13.64
C PHE A 3 -26.67 21.99 13.17
N TRP A 4 -27.88 22.26 12.69
CA TRP A 4 -28.28 23.57 12.17
C TRP A 4 -28.19 24.69 13.21
N ILE A 5 -28.55 24.38 14.46
CA ILE A 5 -28.45 25.33 15.58
C ILE A 5 -26.99 25.66 15.87
N LEU A 6 -26.12 24.66 15.92
CA LEU A 6 -24.69 24.85 16.18
C LEU A 6 -24.00 25.60 15.02
N ALA A 7 -24.28 25.22 13.77
CA ALA A 7 -23.71 25.86 12.59
C ALA A 7 -24.13 27.33 12.48
N LEU A 8 -25.42 27.63 12.66
CA LEU A 8 -25.91 29.01 12.65
C LEU A 8 -25.33 29.80 13.82
N GLY A 9 -25.26 29.21 15.02
CA GLY A 9 -24.63 29.82 16.19
C GLY A 9 -23.17 30.19 15.94
N ALA A 10 -22.38 29.25 15.41
CA ALA A 10 -20.97 29.49 15.08
C ALA A 10 -20.79 30.58 14.00
N ALA A 11 -21.62 30.57 12.96
CA ALA A 11 -21.63 31.59 11.92
C ALA A 11 -21.95 32.98 12.48
N LEU A 12 -22.93 33.08 13.38
CA LEU A 12 -23.28 34.33 14.05
C LEU A 12 -22.16 34.82 14.96
N VAL A 13 -21.51 33.93 15.73
CA VAL A 13 -20.35 34.28 16.55
C VAL A 13 -19.21 34.84 15.68
N ALA A 14 -18.93 34.23 14.52
CA ALA A 14 -17.93 34.73 13.59
C ALA A 14 -18.28 36.13 13.07
N VAL A 15 -19.53 36.36 12.66
CA VAL A 15 -20.02 37.68 12.23
C VAL A 15 -19.89 38.72 13.36
N VAL A 16 -20.22 38.35 14.61
CA VAL A 16 -20.10 39.23 15.77
C VAL A 16 -18.64 39.56 16.08
N VAL A 17 -17.73 38.59 16.05
CA VAL A 17 -16.29 38.81 16.31
C VAL A 17 -15.68 39.70 15.23
N ILE A 18 -15.96 39.42 13.96
CA ILE A 18 -15.48 40.24 12.84
C ILE A 18 -16.07 41.65 12.91
N GLY A 19 -17.39 41.76 13.14
CA GLY A 19 -18.06 43.04 13.30
C GLY A 19 -17.52 43.85 14.48
N TYR A 20 -17.26 43.20 15.62
CA TYR A 20 -16.64 43.82 16.79
C TYR A 20 -15.23 44.33 16.46
N ALA A 21 -14.38 43.53 15.79
CA ALA A 21 -13.04 43.94 15.39
C ALA A 21 -13.06 45.16 14.44
N MET A 22 -14.03 45.23 13.53
CA MET A 22 -14.22 46.37 12.63
C MET A 22 -14.65 47.65 13.36
N ILE A 23 -15.38 47.52 14.47
CA ILE A 23 -15.83 48.65 15.30
C ILE A 23 -14.75 49.08 16.31
N ALA A 24 -14.04 48.11 16.90
CA ALA A 24 -13.07 48.30 17.98
C ALA A 24 -11.77 48.96 17.53
N LYS A 25 -11.38 48.84 16.24
CA LYS A 25 -10.16 49.46 15.68
C LYS A 25 -10.27 50.99 15.45
N ARG A 26 -11.15 51.68 16.19
CA ARG A 26 -11.29 53.14 16.19
C ARG A 26 -10.26 53.78 17.11
N GLY A 27 -9.09 54.10 16.58
CA GLY A 27 -8.26 55.28 16.94
C GLY A 27 -7.90 55.57 18.41
N SER A 28 -8.20 54.72 19.39
CA SER A 28 -7.99 55.04 20.81
C SER A 28 -6.53 54.93 21.25
N GLY A 29 -5.79 53.94 20.72
CA GLY A 29 -4.42 53.66 21.19
C GLY A 29 -3.40 54.77 20.90
N THR A 30 -3.54 55.50 19.80
CA THR A 30 -2.58 56.55 19.40
C THR A 30 -2.82 57.87 20.13
N ALA A 31 -4.08 58.24 20.34
CA ALA A 31 -4.43 59.47 21.07
C ALA A 31 -4.11 59.35 22.57
N GLU A 32 -4.29 58.18 23.16
CA GLU A 32 -4.02 57.91 24.58
C GLU A 32 -2.49 57.89 24.86
N SER A 33 -1.69 57.33 23.95
CA SER A 33 -0.22 57.37 24.03
C SER A 33 0.34 58.79 23.93
N ALA A 34 -0.14 59.59 22.98
CA ALA A 34 0.33 60.98 22.81
C ALA A 34 -0.04 61.87 24.02
N ALA A 35 -1.20 61.63 24.64
CA ALA A 35 -1.61 62.29 25.89
C ALA A 35 -0.70 61.95 27.07
N TYR A 36 -0.31 60.68 27.19
CA TYR A 36 0.62 60.22 28.21
C TYR A 36 2.03 60.82 28.02
N ASP A 37 2.58 60.77 26.80
CA ASP A 37 3.90 61.30 26.49
C ASP A 37 3.99 62.82 26.75
N MET A 38 2.92 63.55 26.45
CA MET A 38 2.83 64.99 26.74
C MET A 38 2.94 65.30 28.25
N GLN A 39 2.35 64.45 29.11
CA GLN A 39 2.47 64.60 30.56
C GLN A 39 3.91 64.35 31.02
N VAL A 40 4.54 63.28 30.50
CA VAL A 40 5.93 62.93 30.81
C VAL A 40 6.90 64.07 30.44
N TYR A 41 6.78 64.65 29.24
CA TYR A 41 7.66 65.74 28.81
C TYR A 41 7.48 67.02 29.64
N ARG A 42 6.26 67.33 30.10
CA ARG A 42 6.03 68.47 31.01
C ARG A 42 6.69 68.27 32.37
N ASP A 43 6.65 67.05 32.89
CA ASP A 43 7.27 66.74 34.17
C ASP A 43 8.80 66.70 34.06
N GLN A 44 9.35 66.23 32.93
CA GLN A 44 10.78 66.33 32.62
C GLN A 44 11.28 67.79 32.57
N LEU A 45 10.50 68.72 32.00
CA LEU A 45 10.86 70.15 32.02
C LEU A 45 10.90 70.72 33.44
N LYS A 46 9.93 70.37 34.29
CA LYS A 46 9.91 70.82 35.69
C LYS A 46 11.07 70.25 36.51
N GLU A 47 11.43 68.99 36.27
CA GLU A 47 12.54 68.37 36.98
C GLU A 47 13.88 68.97 36.51
N LEU A 48 14.04 69.20 35.21
CA LEU A 48 15.19 69.91 34.63
C LEU A 48 15.35 71.31 35.24
N ASP A 49 14.23 72.05 35.41
CA ASP A 49 14.23 73.36 36.08
C ASP A 49 14.74 73.28 37.53
N ARG A 50 14.32 72.25 38.27
CA ARG A 50 14.76 72.02 39.65
C ARG A 50 16.21 71.58 39.75
N GLU A 51 16.70 70.77 38.82
CA GLU A 51 18.09 70.30 38.79
C GLU A 51 19.06 71.43 38.39
N ALA A 52 18.65 72.27 37.43
CA ALA A 52 19.37 73.49 37.09
C ALA A 52 19.42 74.48 38.27
N ALA A 53 18.30 74.68 38.98
CA ALA A 53 18.25 75.53 40.17
C ALA A 53 19.10 74.99 41.34
N ARG A 54 19.25 73.67 41.44
CA ARG A 54 20.11 72.99 42.44
C ARG A 54 21.59 72.97 42.04
N GLY A 55 21.94 73.45 40.83
CA GLY A 55 23.31 73.47 40.32
C GLY A 55 23.87 72.09 39.95
N VAL A 56 23.00 71.09 39.80
CA VAL A 56 23.39 69.70 39.45
C VAL A 56 23.79 69.60 37.98
N ILE A 57 23.23 70.46 37.12
CA ILE A 57 23.47 70.51 35.69
C ILE A 57 24.02 71.90 35.32
N ALA A 58 25.00 71.93 34.42
CA ALA A 58 25.56 73.19 33.94
C ALA A 58 24.48 73.99 33.16
N PRO A 59 24.42 75.33 33.30
CA PRO A 59 23.37 76.15 32.67
C PRO A 59 23.29 75.98 31.15
N ALA A 60 24.43 75.79 30.49
CA ALA A 60 24.49 75.58 29.04
C ALA A 60 23.88 74.25 28.59
N ASP A 61 23.99 73.21 29.41
CA ASP A 61 23.43 71.88 29.11
C ASP A 61 21.93 71.84 29.43
N ALA A 62 21.50 72.53 30.50
CA ALA A 62 20.09 72.69 30.83
C ALA A 62 19.30 73.40 29.72
N GLU A 63 19.86 74.45 29.11
CA GLU A 63 19.22 75.14 27.98
C GLU A 63 19.10 74.25 26.73
N ARG A 64 20.13 73.45 26.42
CA ARG A 64 20.05 72.48 25.30
C ARG A 64 18.98 71.42 25.54
N ALA A 65 18.94 70.83 26.73
CA ALA A 65 17.94 69.84 27.11
C ALA A 65 16.52 70.44 27.08
N ARG A 66 16.35 71.69 27.54
CA ARG A 66 15.07 72.41 27.48
C ARG A 66 14.55 72.53 26.05
N VAL A 67 15.41 72.91 25.10
CA VAL A 67 15.02 73.05 23.69
C VAL A 67 14.59 71.72 23.10
N GLU A 68 15.30 70.63 23.39
CA GLU A 68 14.95 69.31 22.87
C GLU A 68 13.65 68.75 23.48
N ILE A 69 13.49 68.83 24.79
CA ILE A 69 12.26 68.37 25.47
C ILE A 69 11.06 69.22 25.04
N SER A 70 11.23 70.54 24.89
CA SER A 70 10.17 71.43 24.39
C SER A 70 9.79 71.11 22.94
N ARG A 71 10.77 70.75 22.10
CA ARG A 71 10.51 70.30 20.72
C ARG A 71 9.71 69.00 20.70
N ARG A 72 10.08 68.01 21.52
CA ARG A 72 9.35 66.73 21.64
C ARG A 72 7.94 66.93 22.20
N LEU A 73 7.77 67.84 23.16
CA LEU A 73 6.47 68.22 23.70
C LEU A 73 5.57 68.86 22.62
N LEU A 74 6.11 69.74 21.78
CA LEU A 74 5.38 70.33 20.65
C LEU A 74 5.03 69.29 19.57
N GLU A 75 5.88 68.29 19.37
CA GLU A 75 5.61 67.19 18.44
C GLU A 75 4.49 66.27 18.95
N ALA A 76 4.49 65.94 20.25
CA ALA A 76 3.39 65.23 20.90
C ALA A 76 2.07 66.03 20.89
N ASP A 77 2.12 67.35 21.15
CA ASP A 77 0.96 68.26 21.04
C ASP A 77 0.43 68.34 19.60
N ARG A 78 1.32 68.37 18.60
CA ARG A 78 0.94 68.28 17.19
C ARG A 78 0.24 66.95 16.90
N GLN A 79 0.77 65.82 17.36
CA GLN A 79 0.14 64.49 17.17
C GLN A 79 -1.24 64.37 17.84
N LEU A 80 -1.43 65.00 19.01
CA LEU A 80 -2.74 65.13 19.66
C LEU A 80 -3.72 66.00 18.90
N LYS A 81 -3.27 67.17 18.42
CA LYS A 81 -4.12 68.13 17.67
C LYS A 81 -4.41 67.69 16.25
N SER A 82 -3.49 66.96 15.63
CA SER A 82 -3.68 66.25 14.36
C SER A 82 -4.33 64.88 14.59
N GLY A 83 -5.30 64.82 15.53
CA GLY A 83 -6.09 63.63 15.86
C GLY A 83 -6.45 62.84 14.60
N PRO A 84 -6.49 61.50 14.70
CA PRO A 84 -6.16 60.58 13.62
C PRO A 84 -6.72 61.04 12.27
N THR A 85 -5.86 61.54 11.39
CA THR A 85 -6.16 61.87 9.99
C THR A 85 -6.22 60.59 9.13
N ALA A 86 -6.81 59.54 9.67
CA ALA A 86 -7.36 58.45 8.89
C ALA A 86 -8.86 58.57 9.10
N ASP A 87 -9.57 59.15 8.13
CA ASP A 87 -11.02 59.25 8.16
C ASP A 87 -11.58 57.87 8.56
N ALA A 88 -12.12 57.78 9.77
CA ALA A 88 -12.75 56.56 10.22
C ALA A 88 -13.85 56.24 9.20
N ALA A 89 -13.85 55.03 8.65
CA ALA A 89 -14.81 54.62 7.63
C ALA A 89 -16.24 55.03 8.08
N PRO A 90 -17.05 55.65 7.21
CA PRO A 90 -18.35 56.17 7.59
C PRO A 90 -19.21 55.04 8.16
N ARG A 91 -20.02 55.34 9.18
CA ARG A 91 -20.82 54.31 9.89
C ARG A 91 -21.64 53.45 8.94
N ALA A 92 -22.18 54.05 7.87
CA ALA A 92 -22.90 53.36 6.81
C ALA A 92 -22.03 52.32 6.08
N ALA A 93 -20.76 52.62 5.79
CA ALA A 93 -19.83 51.68 5.18
C ALA A 93 -19.45 50.54 6.15
N THR A 94 -19.31 50.82 7.44
CA THR A 94 -19.04 49.77 8.45
C THR A 94 -20.24 48.81 8.58
N TYR A 95 -21.46 49.33 8.73
CA TYR A 95 -22.66 48.49 8.77
C TYR A 95 -22.92 47.77 7.45
N GLY A 96 -22.63 48.41 6.32
CA GLY A 96 -22.66 47.77 5.00
C GLY A 96 -21.69 46.59 4.92
N ALA A 97 -20.45 46.75 5.40
CA ALA A 97 -19.47 45.66 5.41
C ALA A 97 -19.87 44.52 6.37
N ILE A 98 -20.45 44.83 7.52
CA ILE A 98 -21.02 43.80 8.43
C ILE A 98 -22.17 43.06 7.76
N ALA A 99 -23.08 43.76 7.07
CA ALA A 99 -24.19 43.15 6.36
C ALA A 99 -23.71 42.25 5.20
N VAL A 100 -22.71 42.69 4.44
CA VAL A 100 -22.06 41.87 3.40
C VAL A 100 -21.39 40.65 4.02
N THR A 101 -20.68 40.80 5.14
CA THR A 101 -20.03 39.69 5.85
C THR A 101 -21.07 38.66 6.34
N PHE A 102 -22.20 39.13 6.90
CA PHE A 102 -23.30 38.26 7.28
C PHE A 102 -23.89 37.52 6.07
N ALA A 103 -24.15 38.23 4.97
CA ALA A 103 -24.68 37.64 3.75
C ALA A 103 -23.73 36.59 3.15
N LEU A 104 -22.42 36.84 3.17
CA LEU A 104 -21.42 35.90 2.69
C LEU A 104 -21.30 34.66 3.59
N ILE A 105 -21.26 34.83 4.91
CA ILE A 105 -21.06 33.71 5.83
C ILE A 105 -22.34 32.87 5.95
N VAL A 106 -23.48 33.50 6.26
CA VAL A 106 -24.74 32.78 6.50
C VAL A 106 -25.41 32.43 5.18
N GLY A 107 -25.57 33.41 4.30
CA GLY A 107 -26.21 33.20 2.99
C GLY A 107 -25.33 32.37 2.06
N GLY A 108 -24.05 32.72 1.92
CA GLY A 108 -23.10 31.94 1.12
C GLY A 108 -22.86 30.54 1.69
N GLY A 109 -22.74 30.39 3.01
CA GLY A 109 -22.64 29.07 3.65
C GLY A 109 -23.89 28.21 3.44
N GLY A 110 -25.09 28.80 3.55
CA GLY A 110 -26.35 28.13 3.24
C GLY A 110 -26.46 27.72 1.77
N TRP A 111 -26.06 28.59 0.85
CA TRP A 111 -26.02 28.30 -0.58
C TRP A 111 -25.03 27.17 -0.91
N LEU A 112 -23.81 27.23 -0.37
CA LEU A 112 -22.81 26.16 -0.53
C LEU A 112 -23.30 24.83 0.03
N TYR A 113 -23.97 24.82 1.19
CA TYR A 113 -24.57 23.59 1.70
C TYR A 113 -25.69 23.07 0.79
N TYR A 114 -26.48 23.96 0.19
CA TYR A 114 -27.53 23.55 -0.73
C TYR A 114 -26.96 22.94 -2.02
N ASP A 115 -25.84 23.47 -2.51
CA ASP A 115 -25.19 23.05 -3.74
C ASP A 115 -24.31 21.79 -3.55
N LEU A 116 -23.50 21.75 -2.49
CA LEU A 116 -22.52 20.67 -2.22
C LEU A 116 -22.97 19.65 -1.18
N GLY A 117 -23.91 20.02 -0.32
CA GLY A 117 -24.39 19.17 0.77
C GLY A 117 -25.49 18.21 0.32
N ALA A 118 -26.09 17.52 1.31
CA ALA A 118 -27.23 16.62 1.09
C ALA A 118 -28.47 17.13 1.84
N PRO A 119 -29.18 18.16 1.32
CA PRO A 119 -30.43 18.63 1.91
C PRO A 119 -31.46 17.49 2.01
N GLY A 120 -32.07 17.34 3.20
CA GLY A 120 -33.06 16.29 3.45
C GLY A 120 -32.47 14.96 3.93
N TYR A 121 -31.14 14.83 3.99
CA TYR A 121 -30.49 13.67 4.60
C TYR A 121 -30.49 13.80 6.12
N TRP A 122 -31.16 12.88 6.80
CA TRP A 122 -31.27 12.88 8.25
C TRP A 122 -30.05 12.21 8.89
N ASP A 123 -29.88 12.42 10.20
CA ASP A 123 -28.93 11.66 10.97
C ASP A 123 -29.29 10.17 10.91
N MET A 124 -28.30 9.33 10.58
CA MET A 124 -28.44 7.87 10.58
C MET A 124 -27.71 7.27 11.79
N PRO A 125 -28.31 7.31 12.99
CA PRO A 125 -27.70 6.74 14.17
C PRO A 125 -27.48 5.24 13.97
N LEU A 126 -26.39 4.70 14.56
CA LEU A 126 -26.00 3.29 14.43
C LEU A 126 -27.16 2.33 14.69
N LYS A 127 -27.96 2.58 15.74
CA LYS A 127 -29.14 1.76 16.06
C LYS A 127 -30.17 1.74 14.94
N GLY A 128 -30.42 2.89 14.30
CA GLY A 128 -31.34 2.99 13.16
C GLY A 128 -30.82 2.24 11.94
N ARG A 129 -29.51 2.35 11.66
CA ARG A 129 -28.85 1.61 10.58
C ARG A 129 -28.94 0.09 10.77
N ILE A 130 -28.71 -0.39 12.00
CA ILE A 130 -28.84 -1.83 12.32
C ILE A 130 -30.28 -2.31 12.14
N ALA A 131 -31.27 -1.54 12.59
CA ALA A 131 -32.67 -1.90 12.42
C ALA A 131 -33.07 -1.96 10.93
N ALA A 132 -32.66 -0.97 10.14
CA ALA A 132 -32.88 -0.96 8.70
C ALA A 132 -32.19 -2.13 8.00
N ALA A 133 -30.99 -2.52 8.44
CA ALA A 133 -30.28 -3.68 7.90
C ALA A 133 -30.97 -5.01 8.22
N VAL A 134 -31.56 -5.15 9.41
CA VAL A 134 -32.39 -6.32 9.77
C VAL A 134 -33.62 -6.37 8.88
N GLU A 135 -34.34 -5.25 8.74
CA GLU A 135 -35.49 -5.15 7.85
C GLU A 135 -35.14 -5.47 6.39
N ALA A 136 -33.99 -4.99 5.90
CA ALA A 136 -33.49 -5.31 4.57
C ALA A 136 -33.18 -6.81 4.40
N ARG A 137 -32.59 -7.45 5.42
CA ARG A 137 -32.29 -8.90 5.40
C ARG A 137 -33.55 -9.76 5.48
N ASP A 138 -34.55 -9.33 6.25
CA ASP A 138 -35.80 -10.06 6.46
C ASP A 138 -36.74 -9.94 5.25
N ASN A 139 -36.70 -8.83 4.52
CA ASN A 139 -37.52 -8.56 3.34
C ASN A 139 -36.82 -8.91 2.00
N ARG A 140 -35.81 -9.80 2.04
CA ARG A 140 -35.15 -10.30 0.82
C ARG A 140 -36.07 -11.18 0.00
N MET A 141 -35.92 -11.14 -1.31
CA MET A 141 -36.58 -12.03 -2.26
C MET A 141 -36.14 -13.47 -2.02
N SER A 142 -37.08 -14.41 -2.15
CA SER A 142 -36.72 -15.83 -2.19
C SER A 142 -35.83 -16.14 -3.39
N GLN A 143 -35.12 -17.27 -3.32
CA GLN A 143 -34.29 -17.75 -4.44
C GLN A 143 -35.08 -17.79 -5.76
N ALA A 144 -36.30 -18.32 -5.74
CA ALA A 144 -37.12 -18.47 -6.94
C ALA A 144 -37.56 -17.12 -7.54
N GLU A 145 -37.84 -16.13 -6.70
CA GLU A 145 -38.16 -14.76 -7.15
C GLU A 145 -36.93 -14.08 -7.76
N ALA A 146 -35.77 -14.18 -7.10
CA ALA A 146 -34.52 -13.62 -7.61
C ALA A 146 -34.10 -14.25 -8.94
N GLU A 147 -34.22 -15.57 -9.07
CA GLU A 147 -34.02 -16.28 -10.34
C GLU A 147 -35.04 -15.84 -11.39
N ALA A 148 -36.30 -15.57 -11.05
CA ALA A 148 -37.28 -15.11 -12.03
C ALA A 148 -36.94 -13.73 -12.60
N GLU A 149 -36.23 -12.88 -11.85
CA GLU A 149 -35.73 -11.59 -12.31
C GLU A 149 -34.39 -11.67 -13.07
N ALA A 150 -33.60 -12.72 -12.81
CA ALA A 150 -32.34 -12.97 -13.51
C ALA A 150 -32.58 -13.30 -15.01
N PRO A 151 -31.63 -13.00 -15.90
CA PRO A 151 -31.69 -13.40 -17.30
C PRO A 151 -32.03 -14.89 -17.45
N VAL A 152 -32.94 -15.19 -18.37
CA VAL A 152 -33.26 -16.58 -18.70
C VAL A 152 -32.06 -17.16 -19.45
N TRP A 153 -31.57 -18.31 -18.99
CA TRP A 153 -30.55 -19.06 -19.72
C TRP A 153 -31.06 -19.39 -21.12
N ASP A 154 -30.40 -18.84 -22.14
CA ASP A 154 -30.80 -18.92 -23.55
C ASP A 154 -30.13 -20.07 -24.30
N GLY A 155 -29.21 -20.77 -23.64
CA GLY A 155 -28.56 -21.97 -24.15
C GLY A 155 -27.10 -22.06 -23.72
N PRO A 156 -26.40 -23.12 -24.15
CA PRO A 156 -24.95 -23.24 -23.99
C PRO A 156 -24.20 -22.03 -24.55
N PRO A 157 -23.01 -21.70 -24.02
CA PRO A 157 -22.13 -20.69 -24.61
C PRO A 157 -21.91 -20.92 -26.11
N PRO A 158 -21.82 -19.87 -26.95
CA PRO A 158 -21.72 -20.02 -28.41
C PRO A 158 -20.50 -20.81 -28.90
N ASP A 159 -19.44 -20.84 -28.10
CA ASP A 159 -18.18 -21.53 -28.33
C ASP A 159 -18.14 -22.96 -27.74
N ALA A 160 -19.20 -23.39 -27.06
CA ALA A 160 -19.30 -24.74 -26.53
C ALA A 160 -19.30 -25.78 -27.68
N PRO A 161 -18.41 -26.81 -27.64
CA PRO A 161 -18.40 -27.85 -28.66
C PRO A 161 -19.74 -28.58 -28.77
N ALA A 162 -20.24 -28.75 -29.99
CA ALA A 162 -21.57 -29.35 -30.21
C ALA A 162 -21.69 -30.79 -29.69
N ASP A 163 -20.62 -31.57 -29.80
CA ASP A 163 -20.52 -32.92 -29.26
C ASP A 163 -20.55 -32.95 -27.73
N TYR A 164 -19.98 -31.93 -27.08
CA TYR A 164 -20.08 -31.74 -25.64
C TYR A 164 -21.52 -31.39 -25.21
N VAL A 165 -22.18 -30.47 -25.93
CA VAL A 165 -23.60 -30.15 -25.66
C VAL A 165 -24.48 -31.40 -25.79
N ASP A 166 -24.30 -32.19 -26.84
CA ASP A 166 -25.01 -33.47 -27.04
C ASP A 166 -24.74 -34.47 -25.91
N LEU A 167 -23.51 -34.51 -25.39
CA LEU A 167 -23.15 -35.35 -24.25
C LEU A 167 -23.93 -34.93 -22.99
N VAL A 168 -24.00 -33.62 -22.71
CA VAL A 168 -24.74 -33.11 -21.55
C VAL A 168 -26.24 -33.36 -21.68
N GLU A 169 -26.82 -33.25 -22.87
CA GLU A 169 -28.21 -33.63 -23.11
C GLU A 169 -28.49 -35.12 -22.81
N ARG A 170 -27.58 -36.01 -23.23
CA ARG A 170 -27.69 -37.44 -22.90
C ARG A 170 -27.56 -37.69 -21.40
N LEU A 171 -26.69 -36.93 -20.73
CA LEU A 171 -26.54 -36.97 -19.28
C LEU A 171 -27.83 -36.53 -18.57
N ARG A 172 -28.45 -35.42 -18.99
CA ARG A 172 -29.76 -34.96 -18.48
C ARG A 172 -30.80 -36.07 -18.58
N ALA A 173 -30.94 -36.70 -19.75
CA ALA A 173 -31.88 -37.79 -19.96
C ALA A 173 -31.57 -39.03 -19.09
N ALA A 174 -30.29 -39.40 -18.96
CA ALA A 174 -29.87 -40.54 -18.15
C ALA A 174 -30.15 -40.32 -16.66
N VAL A 175 -29.86 -39.14 -16.12
CA VAL A 175 -30.12 -38.80 -14.70
C VAL A 175 -31.60 -38.63 -14.44
N ALA A 176 -32.38 -38.10 -15.37
CA ALA A 176 -33.84 -38.04 -15.25
C ALA A 176 -34.47 -39.45 -15.08
N SER A 177 -33.89 -40.48 -15.71
CA SER A 177 -34.32 -41.88 -15.53
C SER A 177 -33.86 -42.51 -14.21
N ARG A 178 -32.83 -41.94 -13.57
CA ARG A 178 -32.21 -42.43 -12.32
C ARG A 178 -31.88 -41.25 -11.39
N PRO A 179 -32.89 -40.59 -10.81
CA PRO A 179 -32.69 -39.37 -10.02
C PRO A 179 -31.93 -39.61 -8.70
N ASP A 180 -31.84 -40.86 -8.25
CA ASP A 180 -31.14 -41.28 -7.03
C ASP A 180 -29.69 -41.74 -7.28
N ASP A 181 -29.20 -41.60 -8.52
CA ASP A 181 -27.81 -41.88 -8.87
C ASP A 181 -26.93 -40.68 -8.49
N LEU A 182 -26.24 -40.78 -7.34
CA LEU A 182 -25.35 -39.72 -6.83
C LEU A 182 -24.27 -39.34 -7.85
N GLN A 183 -23.65 -40.32 -8.52
CA GLN A 183 -22.63 -40.04 -9.53
C GLN A 183 -23.23 -39.28 -10.71
N GLY A 184 -24.42 -39.66 -11.14
CA GLY A 184 -25.18 -38.93 -12.16
C GLY A 184 -25.45 -37.47 -11.76
N GLN A 185 -25.90 -37.24 -10.52
CA GLN A 185 -26.14 -35.89 -10.01
C GLN A 185 -24.85 -35.06 -9.96
N SER A 186 -23.74 -35.61 -9.47
CA SER A 186 -22.44 -34.92 -9.44
C SER A 186 -21.96 -34.53 -10.83
N LEU A 187 -22.11 -35.42 -11.82
CA LEU A 187 -21.78 -35.11 -13.22
C LEU A 187 -22.66 -33.98 -13.77
N LEU A 188 -23.97 -33.97 -13.45
CA LEU A 188 -24.82 -32.85 -13.85
C LEU A 188 -24.36 -31.53 -13.23
N VAL A 189 -24.00 -31.51 -11.94
CA VAL A 189 -23.47 -30.29 -11.31
C VAL A 189 -22.28 -29.75 -12.10
N THR A 190 -21.28 -30.58 -12.38
CA THR A 190 -20.08 -30.16 -13.12
C THR A 190 -20.42 -29.64 -14.51
N HIS A 191 -21.20 -30.40 -15.28
CA HIS A 191 -21.43 -30.09 -16.68
C HIS A 191 -22.44 -28.97 -16.91
N GLU A 192 -23.46 -28.84 -16.06
CA GLU A 192 -24.39 -27.70 -16.11
C GLU A 192 -23.68 -26.40 -15.71
N THR A 193 -22.80 -26.44 -14.72
CA THR A 193 -21.97 -25.28 -14.32
C THR A 193 -21.08 -24.85 -15.48
N ALA A 194 -20.43 -25.79 -16.18
CA ALA A 194 -19.60 -25.50 -17.34
C ALA A 194 -20.39 -24.89 -18.52
N LEU A 195 -21.68 -25.17 -18.62
CA LEU A 195 -22.59 -24.56 -19.60
C LEU A 195 -23.28 -23.28 -19.09
N ALA A 196 -22.86 -22.76 -17.94
CA ALA A 196 -23.46 -21.62 -17.24
C ALA A 196 -24.96 -21.79 -16.93
N ASN A 197 -25.46 -23.03 -16.90
CA ASN A 197 -26.84 -23.35 -16.53
C ASN A 197 -26.95 -23.55 -15.01
N TYR A 198 -26.69 -22.48 -14.27
CA TYR A 198 -26.57 -22.53 -12.81
C TYR A 198 -27.86 -23.01 -12.13
N ARG A 199 -29.03 -22.73 -12.71
CA ARG A 199 -30.32 -23.22 -12.20
C ARG A 199 -30.41 -24.74 -12.18
N ALA A 200 -30.03 -25.38 -13.29
CA ALA A 200 -29.97 -26.83 -13.35
C ALA A 200 -28.86 -27.39 -12.45
N ALA A 201 -27.71 -26.70 -12.38
CA ALA A 201 -26.58 -27.12 -11.54
C ALA A 201 -26.94 -27.14 -10.05
N HIS A 202 -27.54 -26.08 -9.49
CA HIS A 202 -27.90 -26.07 -8.07
C HIS A 202 -29.06 -27.04 -7.78
N ALA A 203 -29.97 -27.28 -8.73
CA ALA A 203 -31.01 -28.30 -8.58
C ALA A 203 -30.42 -29.72 -8.48
N ALA A 204 -29.44 -30.04 -9.32
CA ALA A 204 -28.70 -31.30 -9.24
C ALA A 204 -27.88 -31.39 -7.94
N LYS A 205 -27.24 -30.30 -7.51
CA LYS A 205 -26.46 -30.26 -6.26
C LYS A 205 -27.35 -30.48 -5.03
N ALA A 206 -28.54 -29.89 -4.99
CA ALA A 206 -29.52 -30.12 -3.93
C ALA A 206 -29.90 -31.61 -3.85
N ARG A 207 -30.09 -32.27 -5.00
CA ARG A 207 -30.36 -33.72 -5.03
C ARG A 207 -29.17 -34.55 -4.56
N ALA A 208 -27.95 -34.20 -4.98
CA ALA A 208 -26.73 -34.84 -4.51
C ALA A 208 -26.58 -34.75 -2.99
N ILE A 209 -26.80 -33.57 -2.39
CA ILE A 209 -26.77 -33.37 -0.94
C ILE A 209 -27.82 -34.24 -0.24
N ALA A 210 -29.04 -34.30 -0.78
CA ALA A 210 -30.09 -35.15 -0.22
C ALA A 210 -29.75 -36.65 -0.26
N LEU A 211 -29.00 -37.10 -1.28
CA LEU A 211 -28.54 -38.49 -1.40
C LEU A 211 -27.36 -38.80 -0.47
N MET A 212 -26.46 -37.85 -0.25
CA MET A 212 -25.36 -37.98 0.71
C MET A 212 -25.85 -37.98 2.18
N GLY A 213 -26.95 -37.26 2.46
CA GLY A 213 -27.50 -37.16 3.81
C GLY A 213 -26.48 -36.59 4.79
N ASP A 214 -26.20 -37.32 5.86
CA ASP A 214 -25.24 -36.89 6.90
C ASP A 214 -23.78 -36.87 6.41
N GLU A 215 -23.47 -37.52 5.28
CA GLU A 215 -22.13 -37.51 4.69
C GLU A 215 -21.82 -36.21 3.92
N ALA A 216 -22.81 -35.36 3.68
CA ALA A 216 -22.63 -34.08 2.99
C ALA A 216 -21.71 -33.13 3.77
N THR A 217 -20.65 -32.65 3.11
CA THR A 217 -19.58 -31.86 3.71
C THR A 217 -19.88 -30.36 3.68
N GLY A 218 -19.07 -29.55 4.39
CA GLY A 218 -19.16 -28.09 4.30
C GLY A 218 -18.96 -27.58 2.88
N GLU A 219 -18.06 -28.20 2.11
CA GLU A 219 -17.80 -27.88 0.71
C GLU A 219 -19.01 -28.14 -0.19
N ASP A 220 -19.78 -29.20 0.09
CA ASP A 220 -20.99 -29.49 -0.67
C ASP A 220 -22.04 -28.39 -0.52
N TYR A 221 -22.24 -27.91 0.71
CA TYR A 221 -23.16 -26.81 0.98
C TYR A 221 -22.62 -25.47 0.46
N ALA A 222 -21.30 -25.25 0.49
CA ALA A 222 -20.68 -24.05 -0.05
C ALA A 222 -20.86 -23.97 -1.58
N GLN A 223 -20.58 -25.07 -2.30
CA GLN A 223 -20.82 -25.16 -3.74
C GLN A 223 -22.32 -25.03 -4.07
N TYR A 224 -23.21 -25.58 -3.24
CA TYR A 224 -24.64 -25.40 -3.45
C TYR A 224 -25.05 -23.92 -3.36
N ALA A 225 -24.59 -23.21 -2.32
CA ALA A 225 -24.84 -21.79 -2.17
C ALA A 225 -24.26 -20.97 -3.32
N ASP A 226 -23.02 -21.26 -3.74
CA ASP A 226 -22.35 -20.60 -4.87
C ASP A 226 -23.19 -20.70 -6.15
N LEU A 227 -23.66 -21.91 -6.50
CA LEU A 227 -24.49 -22.12 -7.69
C LEU A 227 -25.84 -21.40 -7.61
N MET A 228 -26.45 -21.32 -6.41
CA MET A 228 -27.67 -20.54 -6.20
C MET A 228 -27.43 -19.03 -6.40
N ILE A 229 -26.32 -18.52 -5.90
CA ILE A 229 -25.96 -17.11 -6.01
C ILE A 229 -25.61 -16.74 -7.45
N MET A 230 -24.91 -17.63 -8.18
CA MET A 230 -24.65 -17.48 -9.61
C MET A 230 -25.94 -17.50 -10.44
N ALA A 231 -26.90 -18.38 -10.10
CA ALA A 231 -28.22 -18.42 -10.73
C ALA A 231 -29.06 -17.15 -10.49
N ALA A 232 -28.73 -16.38 -9.44
CA ALA A 232 -29.38 -15.13 -9.06
C ALA A 232 -28.46 -13.91 -9.27
N GLU A 233 -27.49 -13.97 -10.20
CA GLU A 233 -26.63 -12.84 -10.60
C GLU A 233 -25.89 -12.17 -9.42
N GLY A 234 -25.40 -12.98 -8.48
CA GLY A 234 -24.66 -12.50 -7.30
C GLY A 234 -25.55 -12.11 -6.11
N TYR A 235 -26.87 -12.24 -6.21
CA TYR A 235 -27.79 -12.00 -5.10
C TYR A 235 -27.76 -13.14 -4.07
N VAL A 236 -27.59 -12.81 -2.79
CA VAL A 236 -27.63 -13.81 -1.70
C VAL A 236 -29.04 -13.91 -1.12
N SER A 237 -29.81 -14.87 -1.62
CA SER A 237 -31.18 -15.16 -1.17
C SER A 237 -31.22 -15.75 0.26
N PRO A 238 -32.39 -15.77 0.92
CA PRO A 238 -32.58 -16.46 2.20
C PRO A 238 -32.22 -17.95 2.15
N GLU A 239 -32.50 -18.65 1.04
CA GLU A 239 -32.19 -20.06 0.88
C GLU A 239 -30.68 -20.29 0.62
N ALA A 240 -30.03 -19.42 -0.15
CA ALA A 240 -28.57 -19.44 -0.31
C ALA A 240 -27.88 -19.21 1.05
N GLU A 241 -28.39 -18.28 1.86
CA GLU A 241 -27.90 -18.07 3.23
C GLU A 241 -28.04 -19.30 4.12
N GLN A 242 -29.11 -20.08 4.00
CA GLN A 242 -29.26 -21.34 4.74
C GLN A 242 -28.17 -22.34 4.34
N ALA A 243 -27.87 -22.44 3.04
CA ALA A 243 -26.78 -23.27 2.54
C ALA A 243 -25.41 -22.78 3.03
N LEU A 244 -25.13 -21.46 3.01
CA LEU A 244 -23.91 -20.88 3.56
C LEU A 244 -23.77 -21.15 5.07
N THR A 245 -24.87 -21.07 5.81
CA THR A 245 -24.90 -21.38 7.25
C THR A 245 -24.57 -22.86 7.48
N ALA A 246 -25.20 -23.76 6.73
CA ALA A 246 -24.93 -25.19 6.81
C ALA A 246 -23.48 -25.55 6.41
N ALA A 247 -22.88 -24.80 5.49
CA ALA A 247 -21.47 -24.92 5.14
C ALA A 247 -20.56 -24.51 6.30
N LEU A 248 -20.78 -23.32 6.88
CA LEU A 248 -19.98 -22.79 8.00
C LEU A 248 -20.14 -23.57 9.31
N GLU A 249 -21.29 -24.22 9.53
CA GLU A 249 -21.49 -25.13 10.67
C GLU A 249 -20.62 -26.39 10.57
N ARG A 250 -20.33 -26.85 9.35
CA ARG A 250 -19.51 -28.05 9.07
C ARG A 250 -18.03 -27.70 8.92
N ASP A 251 -17.74 -26.61 8.23
CA ASP A 251 -16.41 -26.07 8.03
C ASP A 251 -16.43 -24.54 8.26
N PRO A 252 -16.11 -24.09 9.48
CA PRO A 252 -16.06 -22.67 9.80
C PRO A 252 -15.02 -21.89 9.01
N GLN A 253 -14.03 -22.55 8.39
CA GLN A 253 -12.95 -21.94 7.60
C GLN A 253 -13.21 -21.97 6.09
N ASN A 254 -14.36 -22.49 5.66
CA ASN A 254 -14.68 -22.60 4.24
C ASN A 254 -14.65 -21.21 3.55
N PRO A 255 -13.74 -20.99 2.59
CA PRO A 255 -13.49 -19.66 2.06
C PRO A 255 -14.64 -19.13 1.20
N VAL A 256 -15.31 -20.01 0.43
CA VAL A 256 -16.47 -19.67 -0.41
C VAL A 256 -17.63 -19.24 0.47
N ALA A 257 -17.91 -20.00 1.53
CA ALA A 257 -19.01 -19.68 2.44
C ALA A 257 -18.76 -18.36 3.20
N ARG A 258 -17.52 -18.08 3.61
CA ARG A 258 -17.10 -16.82 4.23
C ARG A 258 -17.21 -15.64 3.28
N TYR A 259 -16.77 -15.80 2.03
CA TYR A 259 -16.88 -14.77 1.01
C TYR A 259 -18.33 -14.34 0.80
N TYR A 260 -19.22 -15.31 0.54
CA TYR A 260 -20.63 -15.00 0.28
C TYR A 260 -21.39 -14.56 1.53
N SER A 261 -21.02 -15.02 2.73
CA SER A 261 -21.59 -14.49 3.97
C SER A 261 -21.19 -13.02 4.19
N GLY A 262 -19.96 -12.64 3.83
CA GLY A 262 -19.54 -11.24 3.79
C GLY A 262 -20.31 -10.42 2.75
N LEU A 263 -20.53 -10.99 1.55
CA LEU A 263 -21.33 -10.35 0.49
C LEU A 263 -22.76 -10.09 0.93
N LEU A 264 -23.40 -11.07 1.60
CA LEU A 264 -24.72 -10.92 2.20
C LEU A 264 -24.77 -9.72 3.16
N PHE A 265 -23.78 -9.60 4.05
CA PHE A 265 -23.72 -8.48 4.99
C PHE A 265 -23.47 -7.15 4.28
N ALA A 266 -22.71 -7.12 3.19
CA ALA A 266 -22.54 -5.93 2.38
C ALA A 266 -23.86 -5.52 1.70
N GLN A 267 -24.57 -6.47 1.06
CA GLN A 267 -25.86 -6.25 0.38
C GLN A 267 -26.96 -5.78 1.34
N THR A 268 -26.95 -6.26 2.59
CA THR A 268 -27.97 -5.95 3.60
C THR A 268 -27.61 -4.75 4.50
N GLY A 269 -26.51 -4.04 4.22
CA GLY A 269 -26.16 -2.81 4.95
C GLY A 269 -25.51 -3.04 6.32
N ARG A 270 -24.80 -4.16 6.49
CA ARG A 270 -23.96 -4.51 7.65
C ARG A 270 -22.46 -4.47 7.32
N PRO A 271 -21.90 -3.30 6.98
CA PRO A 271 -20.48 -3.17 6.64
C PRO A 271 -19.56 -3.59 7.79
N ASP A 272 -20.02 -3.49 9.04
CA ASP A 272 -19.30 -3.93 10.24
C ASP A 272 -19.14 -5.45 10.33
N LEU A 273 -20.10 -6.23 9.80
CA LEU A 273 -19.99 -7.69 9.72
C LEU A 273 -19.27 -8.12 8.44
N ALA A 274 -19.59 -7.49 7.32
CA ALA A 274 -18.94 -7.75 6.03
C ALA A 274 -17.43 -7.55 6.13
N PHE A 275 -16.99 -6.39 6.66
CA PHE A 275 -15.58 -6.09 6.86
C PHE A 275 -14.89 -7.13 7.74
N ARG A 276 -15.50 -7.54 8.86
CA ARG A 276 -14.91 -8.53 9.77
C ARG A 276 -14.73 -9.89 9.09
N MET A 277 -15.73 -10.34 8.32
CA MET A 277 -15.68 -11.61 7.60
C MET A 277 -14.61 -11.59 6.50
N TRP A 278 -14.58 -10.52 5.71
CA TRP A 278 -13.67 -10.39 4.57
C TRP A 278 -12.24 -10.04 4.94
N ARG A 279 -11.99 -9.36 6.06
CA ARG A 279 -10.63 -9.05 6.49
C ARG A 279 -9.84 -10.33 6.78
N ASP A 280 -10.39 -11.20 7.63
CA ASP A 280 -9.75 -12.47 8.00
C ASP A 280 -9.53 -13.35 6.76
N LEU A 281 -10.57 -13.45 5.91
CA LEU A 281 -10.47 -14.18 4.65
C LEU A 281 -9.38 -13.61 3.74
N LEU A 282 -9.35 -12.29 3.52
CA LEU A 282 -8.35 -11.64 2.67
C LEU A 282 -6.92 -11.84 3.17
N GLU A 283 -6.70 -11.68 4.47
CA GLU A 283 -5.37 -11.74 5.09
C GLU A 283 -4.79 -13.16 5.11
N THR A 284 -5.64 -14.20 4.99
CA THR A 284 -5.25 -15.61 5.05
C THR A 284 -5.35 -16.35 3.72
N SER A 285 -5.88 -15.71 2.67
CA SER A 285 -6.07 -16.34 1.37
C SER A 285 -4.84 -16.25 0.47
N ASP A 286 -4.75 -17.19 -0.46
CA ASP A 286 -3.87 -17.06 -1.62
C ASP A 286 -4.25 -15.79 -2.42
N PRO A 287 -3.29 -14.95 -2.85
CA PRO A 287 -3.54 -13.72 -3.61
C PRO A 287 -4.31 -13.90 -4.92
N GLU A 288 -4.20 -15.07 -5.55
CA GLU A 288 -4.88 -15.43 -6.79
C GLU A 288 -6.27 -16.03 -6.55
N ALA A 289 -6.68 -16.20 -5.29
CA ALA A 289 -7.98 -16.76 -4.98
C ALA A 289 -9.13 -15.88 -5.54
N PRO A 290 -10.20 -16.47 -6.10
CA PRO A 290 -11.23 -15.73 -6.85
C PRO A 290 -11.92 -14.59 -6.07
N TRP A 291 -11.98 -14.69 -4.74
CA TRP A 291 -12.59 -13.69 -3.87
C TRP A 291 -11.66 -12.54 -3.48
N VAL A 292 -10.34 -12.65 -3.67
CA VAL A 292 -9.38 -11.63 -3.21
C VAL A 292 -9.58 -10.31 -3.94
N ALA A 293 -9.60 -10.31 -5.28
CA ALA A 293 -9.76 -9.07 -6.05
C ALA A 293 -11.10 -8.37 -5.75
N PRO A 294 -12.27 -9.06 -5.73
CA PRO A 294 -13.53 -8.46 -5.30
C PRO A 294 -13.49 -7.87 -3.89
N ILE A 295 -12.91 -8.59 -2.92
CA ILE A 295 -12.80 -8.10 -1.54
C ILE A 295 -11.92 -6.84 -1.49
N ARG A 296 -10.74 -6.85 -2.11
CA ARG A 296 -9.83 -5.68 -2.13
C ARG A 296 -10.52 -4.45 -2.72
N GLY A 297 -11.35 -4.63 -3.73
CA GLY A 297 -12.13 -3.56 -4.36
C GLY A 297 -13.16 -2.88 -3.44
N GLN A 298 -13.62 -3.56 -2.38
CA GLN A 298 -14.72 -3.08 -1.53
C GLN A 298 -14.33 -2.88 -0.05
N ILE A 299 -13.33 -3.59 0.45
CA ILE A 299 -13.02 -3.69 1.88
C ILE A 299 -12.66 -2.35 2.54
N MET A 300 -12.02 -1.44 1.79
CA MET A 300 -11.68 -0.09 2.29
C MET A 300 -12.93 0.76 2.55
N GLN A 301 -13.93 0.68 1.66
CA GLN A 301 -15.20 1.38 1.86
C GLN A 301 -15.97 0.79 3.05
N LEU A 302 -15.98 -0.54 3.16
CA LEU A 302 -16.62 -1.23 4.29
C LEU A 302 -15.95 -0.87 5.63
N ALA A 303 -14.62 -0.79 5.67
CA ALA A 303 -13.87 -0.36 6.85
C ALA A 303 -14.26 1.06 7.27
N ALA A 304 -14.30 2.00 6.31
CA ALA A 304 -14.72 3.38 6.57
C ALA A 304 -16.16 3.46 7.10
N LEU A 305 -17.09 2.71 6.50
CA LEU A 305 -18.49 2.65 6.95
C LEU A 305 -18.68 1.97 8.31
N ALA A 306 -17.75 1.09 8.68
CA ALA A 306 -17.65 0.44 9.99
C ALA A 306 -16.92 1.31 11.03
N GLY A 307 -16.33 2.44 10.62
CA GLY A 307 -15.55 3.31 11.50
C GLY A 307 -14.22 2.71 11.93
N VAL A 308 -13.65 1.82 11.11
CA VAL A 308 -12.36 1.17 11.34
C VAL A 308 -11.31 1.84 10.45
N ASP A 309 -10.23 2.33 11.06
CA ASP A 309 -9.03 2.73 10.33
C ASP A 309 -8.27 1.46 9.93
N TYR A 310 -8.47 1.05 8.68
CA TYR A 310 -7.88 -0.17 8.13
C TYR A 310 -6.92 0.20 7.01
N ARG A 311 -5.73 -0.39 7.04
CA ARG A 311 -4.77 -0.32 5.95
C ARG A 311 -4.79 -1.65 5.21
N LEU A 312 -5.13 -1.58 3.92
CA LEU A 312 -5.08 -2.75 3.05
C LEU A 312 -3.63 -3.28 2.97
N PRO A 313 -3.39 -4.58 3.19
CA PRO A 313 -2.10 -5.19 2.94
C PRO A 313 -1.71 -5.02 1.47
N ASP A 314 -0.44 -4.75 1.21
CA ASP A 314 0.09 -4.72 -0.15
C ASP A 314 -0.17 -6.10 -0.79
N ALA A 315 -0.69 -6.13 -2.02
CA ALA A 315 -0.87 -7.39 -2.72
C ALA A 315 0.52 -8.01 -2.91
N PRO A 316 0.70 -9.33 -2.73
CA PRO A 316 1.91 -9.98 -3.19
C PRO A 316 2.11 -9.64 -4.65
N ALA A 317 3.33 -9.21 -5.00
CA ALA A 317 3.65 -8.64 -6.29
C ALA A 317 3.44 -9.68 -7.40
N GLY A 318 2.21 -9.73 -7.94
CA GLY A 318 1.89 -10.33 -9.22
C GLY A 318 1.69 -9.21 -10.25
N PRO A 319 1.89 -9.50 -11.56
CA PRO A 319 1.64 -8.54 -12.61
C PRO A 319 0.17 -8.08 -12.57
N SER A 320 -0.06 -6.77 -12.67
CA SER A 320 -1.40 -6.19 -12.79
C SER A 320 -2.07 -6.59 -14.11
N ALA A 321 -3.38 -6.40 -14.22
CA ALA A 321 -4.09 -6.64 -15.48
C ALA A 321 -3.51 -5.80 -16.65
N GLU A 322 -3.02 -4.60 -16.36
CA GLU A 322 -2.33 -3.74 -17.32
C GLU A 322 -0.95 -4.30 -17.71
N ASP A 323 -0.23 -4.91 -16.75
CA ASP A 323 1.04 -5.61 -17.03
C ASP A 323 0.84 -6.86 -17.89
N ILE A 324 -0.30 -7.56 -17.72
CA ILE A 324 -0.66 -8.74 -18.53
C ILE A 324 -1.02 -8.33 -19.96
N GLU A 325 -1.77 -7.23 -20.14
CA GLU A 325 -2.10 -6.67 -21.45
C GLU A 325 -0.85 -6.15 -22.18
N ALA A 326 0.03 -5.44 -21.46
CA ALA A 326 1.32 -5.00 -22.00
C ALA A 326 2.23 -6.17 -22.40
N ALA A 327 2.17 -7.29 -21.65
CA ALA A 327 2.90 -8.51 -21.99
C ALA A 327 2.33 -9.26 -23.20
N ALA A 328 1.04 -9.05 -23.54
CA ALA A 328 0.39 -9.67 -24.70
C ALA A 328 0.95 -9.14 -26.03
N ASP A 329 1.38 -7.88 -26.05
CA ASP A 329 1.99 -7.21 -27.21
C ASP A 329 3.51 -7.42 -27.35
N MET A 330 4.16 -8.06 -26.36
CA MET A 330 5.60 -8.33 -26.38
C MET A 330 5.98 -9.45 -27.34
N THR A 331 7.16 -9.32 -27.96
CA THR A 331 7.79 -10.42 -28.68
C THR A 331 8.19 -11.56 -27.73
N PRO A 332 8.31 -12.81 -28.20
CA PRO A 332 8.77 -13.94 -27.38
C PRO A 332 10.09 -13.67 -26.66
N GLU A 333 11.01 -12.94 -27.30
CA GLU A 333 12.32 -12.58 -26.75
C GLU A 333 12.22 -11.53 -25.65
N GLU A 334 11.40 -10.50 -25.83
CA GLU A 334 11.14 -9.48 -24.80
C GLU A 334 10.42 -10.07 -23.58
N ARG A 335 9.46 -10.97 -23.84
CA ARG A 335 8.76 -11.71 -22.78
C ARG A 335 9.73 -12.60 -21.99
N ALA A 336 10.66 -13.29 -22.67
CA ALA A 336 11.68 -14.11 -22.01
C ALA A 336 12.63 -13.26 -21.13
N ALA A 337 13.04 -12.09 -21.61
CA ALA A 337 13.88 -11.16 -20.86
C ALA A 337 13.17 -10.59 -19.62
N MET A 338 11.88 -10.24 -19.75
CA MET A 338 11.05 -9.78 -18.64
C MET A 338 10.88 -10.87 -17.57
N ILE A 339 10.54 -12.10 -17.97
CA ILE A 339 10.41 -13.23 -17.05
C ILE A 339 11.75 -13.50 -16.35
N GLY A 340 12.89 -13.43 -17.07
CA GLY A 340 14.22 -13.52 -16.49
C GLY A 340 14.47 -12.50 -15.37
N ALA A 341 14.19 -11.22 -15.64
CA ALA A 341 14.36 -10.15 -14.66
C ALA A 341 13.45 -10.32 -13.43
N MET A 342 12.21 -10.78 -13.62
CA MET A 342 11.27 -11.06 -12.51
C MET A 342 11.76 -12.22 -11.64
N VAL A 343 12.25 -13.30 -12.26
CA VAL A 343 12.81 -14.46 -11.56
C VAL A 343 14.09 -14.09 -10.80
N ASP A 344 14.94 -13.26 -11.40
CA ASP A 344 16.16 -12.77 -10.75
C ASP A 344 15.86 -11.87 -9.54
N GLY A 345 14.86 -11.00 -9.66
CA GLY A 345 14.39 -10.16 -8.54
C GLY A 345 13.80 -10.98 -7.39
N LEU A 346 12.97 -11.98 -7.70
CA LEU A 346 12.42 -12.89 -6.69
C LEU A 346 13.53 -13.67 -5.98
N MET A 347 14.51 -14.18 -6.74
CA MET A 347 15.67 -14.89 -6.20
C MET A 347 16.51 -14.01 -5.28
N GLN A 348 16.81 -12.76 -5.68
CA GLN A 348 17.57 -11.82 -4.85
C GLN A 348 16.83 -11.48 -3.55
N ARG A 349 15.51 -11.29 -3.62
CA ARG A 349 14.68 -11.04 -2.44
C ARG A 349 14.70 -12.24 -1.49
N LEU A 350 14.46 -13.46 -2.00
CA LEU A 350 14.47 -14.67 -1.18
C LEU A 350 15.83 -14.91 -0.52
N ALA A 351 16.93 -14.59 -1.20
CA ALA A 351 18.27 -14.69 -0.64
C ALA A 351 18.56 -13.68 0.48
N THR A 352 17.92 -12.49 0.46
CA THR A 352 18.22 -11.38 1.38
C THR A 352 17.22 -11.25 2.53
N GLU A 353 15.94 -11.42 2.22
CA GLU A 353 14.82 -11.21 3.14
C GLU A 353 14.18 -12.54 3.59
N GLY A 354 14.49 -13.64 2.91
CA GLY A 354 13.78 -14.90 3.07
C GLY A 354 12.40 -14.88 2.40
N GLY A 355 11.62 -15.94 2.60
CA GLY A 355 10.26 -16.04 2.08
C GLY A 355 9.54 -17.32 2.52
N SER A 356 8.23 -17.39 2.22
CA SER A 356 7.41 -18.55 2.56
C SER A 356 7.65 -19.72 1.61
N ALA A 357 7.25 -20.93 2.00
CA ALA A 357 7.39 -22.12 1.17
C ALA A 357 6.77 -21.95 -0.23
N GLU A 358 5.67 -21.20 -0.33
CA GLU A 358 5.00 -20.85 -1.58
C GLU A 358 5.86 -19.97 -2.49
N ASP A 359 6.60 -19.02 -1.93
CA ASP A 359 7.50 -18.17 -2.70
C ASP A 359 8.69 -18.98 -3.27
N TRP A 360 9.26 -19.88 -2.47
CA TRP A 360 10.32 -20.80 -2.91
C TRP A 360 9.81 -21.77 -3.98
N ALA A 361 8.63 -22.34 -3.78
CA ALA A 361 7.97 -23.21 -4.75
C ALA A 361 7.65 -22.50 -6.07
N ARG A 362 7.21 -21.24 -6.00
CA ARG A 362 6.96 -20.40 -7.19
C ARG A 362 8.25 -20.18 -7.98
N LEU A 363 9.36 -19.87 -7.30
CA LEU A 363 10.67 -19.69 -7.95
C LEU A 363 11.14 -20.99 -8.64
N ILE A 364 11.02 -22.14 -7.97
CA ILE A 364 11.42 -23.44 -8.52
C ILE A 364 10.61 -23.79 -9.78
N ARG A 365 9.28 -23.60 -9.76
CA ARG A 365 8.44 -23.80 -10.95
C ARG A 365 8.81 -22.85 -12.09
N ALA A 366 9.04 -21.58 -11.79
CA ALA A 366 9.39 -20.58 -12.81
C ALA A 366 10.70 -20.95 -13.53
N LEU A 367 11.73 -21.36 -12.78
CA LEU A 367 13.00 -21.84 -13.33
C LEU A 367 12.82 -23.13 -14.15
N GLY A 368 11.95 -24.04 -13.70
CA GLY A 368 11.58 -25.24 -14.46
C GLY A 368 10.94 -24.93 -15.81
N VAL A 369 9.99 -23.98 -15.86
CA VAL A 369 9.34 -23.53 -17.11
C VAL A 369 10.33 -22.84 -18.05
N GLN A 370 11.30 -22.10 -17.50
CA GLN A 370 12.39 -21.49 -18.28
C GLN A 370 13.43 -22.51 -18.78
N GLY A 371 13.38 -23.76 -18.29
CA GLY A 371 14.37 -24.80 -18.60
C GLY A 371 15.69 -24.66 -17.83
N ASP A 372 15.77 -23.74 -16.86
CA ASP A 372 16.96 -23.51 -16.04
C ASP A 372 16.99 -24.47 -14.83
N LEU A 373 17.15 -25.75 -15.14
CA LEU A 373 17.09 -26.83 -14.16
C LEU A 373 18.23 -26.79 -13.15
N ASP A 374 19.40 -26.23 -13.52
CA ASP A 374 20.54 -26.13 -12.62
C ASP A 374 20.31 -25.10 -11.50
N ARG A 375 19.73 -23.94 -11.84
CA ARG A 375 19.28 -22.98 -10.82
C ARG A 375 18.11 -23.53 -10.02
N ALA A 376 17.15 -24.20 -10.67
CA ALA A 376 16.03 -24.82 -9.96
C ALA A 376 16.49 -25.83 -8.90
N ARG A 377 17.50 -26.67 -9.20
CA ARG A 377 18.11 -27.60 -8.23
C ARG A 377 18.78 -26.88 -7.06
N THR A 378 19.48 -25.79 -7.35
CA THR A 378 20.18 -24.99 -6.33
C THR A 378 19.17 -24.38 -5.35
N ILE A 379 18.15 -23.71 -5.87
CA ILE A 379 17.08 -23.12 -5.07
C ILE A 379 16.29 -24.19 -4.30
N PHE A 380 16.07 -25.36 -4.90
CA PHE A 380 15.41 -26.48 -4.20
C PHE A 380 16.24 -26.97 -3.01
N ALA A 381 17.55 -27.14 -3.16
CA ALA A 381 18.43 -27.56 -2.06
C ALA A 381 18.47 -26.52 -0.93
N GLU A 382 18.47 -25.23 -1.26
CA GLU A 382 18.39 -24.15 -0.27
C GLU A 382 17.05 -24.17 0.47
N ALA A 383 15.94 -24.31 -0.25
CA ALA A 383 14.62 -24.44 0.35
C ALA A 383 14.54 -25.67 1.28
N GLN A 384 15.13 -26.81 0.90
CA GLN A 384 15.18 -27.98 1.77
C GLN A 384 15.91 -27.71 3.09
N ALA A 385 16.97 -26.91 3.08
CA ALA A 385 17.67 -26.50 4.29
C ALA A 385 16.84 -25.51 5.13
N VAL A 386 16.15 -24.56 4.49
CA VAL A 386 15.31 -23.55 5.16
C VAL A 386 14.06 -24.16 5.81
N PHE A 387 13.50 -25.21 5.20
CA PHE A 387 12.24 -25.85 5.63
C PHE A 387 12.44 -27.23 6.28
N GLN A 388 13.69 -27.61 6.64
CA GLN A 388 14.01 -28.96 7.16
C GLN A 388 13.19 -29.38 8.38
N ASP A 389 12.81 -28.42 9.24
CA ASP A 389 12.05 -28.66 10.49
C ASP A 389 10.53 -28.47 10.30
N ARG A 390 10.08 -28.22 9.05
CA ARG A 390 8.70 -27.85 8.71
C ARG A 390 8.18 -28.79 7.59
N PRO A 391 7.69 -29.99 7.94
CA PRO A 391 7.43 -31.06 6.96
C PRO A 391 6.33 -30.72 5.94
N GLU A 392 5.32 -29.94 6.32
CA GLU A 392 4.25 -29.49 5.41
C GLU A 392 4.78 -28.50 4.37
N GLU A 393 5.58 -27.52 4.80
CA GLU A 393 6.25 -26.55 3.93
C GLU A 393 7.26 -27.23 3.00
N LEU A 394 8.01 -28.21 3.51
CA LEU A 394 8.95 -29.01 2.73
C LEU A 394 8.24 -29.84 1.64
N ALA A 395 7.04 -30.37 1.93
CA ALA A 395 6.25 -31.10 0.95
C ALA A 395 5.83 -30.21 -0.24
N LEU A 396 5.46 -28.96 0.04
CA LEU A 396 5.06 -27.97 -0.96
C LEU A 396 6.22 -27.64 -1.93
N VAL A 397 7.41 -27.39 -1.38
CA VAL A 397 8.62 -27.14 -2.19
C VAL A 397 9.04 -28.40 -2.98
N THR A 398 8.89 -29.59 -2.40
CA THR A 398 9.20 -30.86 -3.06
C THR A 398 8.25 -31.15 -4.23
N ALA A 399 6.96 -30.83 -4.10
CA ALA A 399 6.01 -30.92 -5.18
C ALA A 399 6.39 -29.99 -6.34
N ALA A 400 6.78 -28.74 -6.04
CA ALA A 400 7.23 -27.78 -7.05
C ALA A 400 8.49 -28.24 -7.80
N ALA A 401 9.45 -28.84 -7.09
CA ALA A 401 10.64 -29.43 -7.71
C ALA A 401 10.30 -30.60 -8.65
N THR A 402 9.31 -31.41 -8.26
CA THR A 402 8.81 -32.51 -9.09
C THR A 402 8.16 -32.00 -10.37
N GLU A 403 7.30 -30.99 -10.25
CA GLU A 403 6.64 -30.30 -11.37
C GLU A 403 7.65 -29.62 -12.31
N ALA A 404 8.72 -29.06 -11.76
CA ALA A 404 9.82 -28.44 -12.51
C ALA A 404 10.70 -29.45 -13.27
N GLY A 405 10.43 -30.75 -13.17
CA GLY A 405 11.17 -31.78 -13.91
C GLY A 405 12.48 -32.21 -13.23
N LEU A 406 12.64 -31.99 -11.92
CA LEU A 406 13.83 -32.39 -11.16
C LEU A 406 13.86 -33.88 -10.77
N THR A 407 13.01 -34.73 -11.37
CA THR A 407 12.97 -36.16 -11.06
C THR A 407 13.96 -36.96 -11.92
N GLY A 408 14.91 -37.65 -11.28
CA GLY A 408 15.76 -38.63 -11.99
C GLY A 408 17.16 -38.91 -11.46
N GLU A 409 17.68 -38.17 -10.49
CA GLU A 409 18.98 -38.49 -9.88
C GLU A 409 18.79 -38.74 -8.38
N ALA A 410 19.20 -39.91 -7.90
CA ALA A 410 19.32 -40.18 -6.47
C ALA A 410 20.17 -39.05 -5.82
N PRO A 411 19.97 -38.73 -4.52
CA PRO A 411 20.84 -37.76 -3.86
C PRO A 411 22.28 -38.19 -4.12
N ALA A 412 23.06 -37.32 -4.75
CA ALA A 412 24.50 -37.52 -4.89
C ALA A 412 25.04 -37.92 -3.51
N PRO A 413 25.92 -38.94 -3.44
CA PRO A 413 26.48 -39.36 -2.15
C PRO A 413 27.00 -38.11 -1.46
N ALA A 414 26.54 -37.88 -0.23
CA ALA A 414 26.82 -36.68 0.54
C ALA A 414 28.29 -36.30 0.35
N LEU A 415 28.54 -35.22 -0.39
CA LEU A 415 29.87 -34.66 -0.47
C LEU A 415 30.27 -34.35 0.98
N GLU A 416 31.38 -34.95 1.40
CA GLU A 416 31.90 -34.77 2.74
C GLU A 416 31.92 -33.27 3.06
N ARG A 417 31.39 -32.92 4.24
CA ARG A 417 31.31 -31.53 4.69
C ARG A 417 32.67 -30.85 4.43
N PRO A 418 32.69 -29.64 3.84
CA PRO A 418 33.94 -28.92 3.61
C PRO A 418 34.74 -28.89 4.90
N SER A 419 35.99 -29.35 4.85
CA SER A 419 36.85 -29.35 6.03
C SER A 419 37.04 -27.90 6.51
N ALA A 420 37.42 -27.72 7.78
CA ALA A 420 37.71 -26.37 8.28
C ALA A 420 38.75 -25.63 7.41
N ASN A 421 39.65 -26.37 6.75
CA ASN A 421 40.62 -25.82 5.80
C ASN A 421 39.96 -25.35 4.50
N ASP A 422 38.91 -26.04 4.01
CA ASP A 422 38.17 -25.65 2.80
C ASP A 422 37.32 -24.40 3.05
N ILE A 423 36.72 -24.30 4.24
CA ILE A 423 35.98 -23.11 4.68
C ILE A 423 36.93 -21.92 4.86
N GLU A 424 38.11 -22.15 5.45
CA GLU A 424 39.11 -21.09 5.61
C GLU A 424 39.69 -20.65 4.26
N ALA A 425 39.92 -21.57 3.34
CA ALA A 425 40.38 -21.28 1.98
C ALA A 425 39.34 -20.44 1.21
N ALA A 426 38.06 -20.82 1.27
CA ALA A 426 36.97 -20.06 0.65
C ALA A 426 36.84 -18.66 1.27
N GLY A 427 36.91 -18.56 2.60
CA GLY A 427 36.89 -17.28 3.30
C GLY A 427 38.10 -16.39 2.99
N ARG A 428 39.27 -16.99 2.73
CA ARG A 428 40.46 -16.27 2.29
C ARG A 428 40.31 -15.78 0.85
N ALA A 429 39.80 -16.61 -0.05
CA ALA A 429 39.55 -16.24 -1.44
C ALA A 429 38.56 -15.06 -1.55
N ALA A 430 37.45 -15.10 -0.81
CA ALA A 430 36.47 -14.02 -0.80
C ALA A 430 37.04 -12.69 -0.26
N ARG A 431 37.91 -12.75 0.75
CA ARG A 431 38.58 -11.55 1.28
C ARG A 431 39.57 -10.95 0.29
N LEU A 432 40.32 -11.79 -0.44
CA LEU A 432 41.25 -11.33 -1.46
C LEU A 432 40.51 -10.71 -2.65
N ASP A 433 39.40 -11.32 -3.09
CA ASP A 433 38.57 -10.78 -4.17
C ASP A 433 37.95 -9.42 -3.82
N GLY A 434 37.42 -9.29 -2.60
CA GLY A 434 36.92 -8.01 -2.10
C GLY A 434 38.01 -6.95 -1.87
N LEU A 435 39.25 -7.35 -1.57
CA LEU A 435 40.39 -6.42 -1.51
C LEU A 435 40.81 -5.98 -2.91
N ALA A 436 40.95 -6.91 -3.86
CA ALA A 436 41.33 -6.63 -5.23
C ALA A 436 40.34 -5.69 -5.91
N THR A 437 39.04 -5.89 -5.71
CA THR A 437 37.98 -5.03 -6.26
C THR A 437 38.10 -3.61 -5.73
N ARG A 438 38.23 -3.44 -4.41
CA ARG A 438 38.36 -2.11 -3.79
C ARG A 438 39.62 -1.37 -4.23
N LEU A 439 40.76 -2.07 -4.30
CA LEU A 439 42.01 -1.48 -4.78
C LEU A 439 41.90 -1.07 -6.26
N SER A 440 41.28 -1.90 -7.09
CA SER A 440 41.04 -1.60 -8.50
C SER A 440 40.18 -0.33 -8.68
N ASP A 441 39.07 -0.22 -7.95
CA ASP A 441 38.18 0.94 -8.03
C ASP A 441 38.84 2.23 -7.53
N GLU A 442 39.63 2.13 -6.45
CA GLU A 442 40.35 3.27 -5.90
C GLU A 442 41.44 3.77 -6.85
N LEU A 443 42.18 2.85 -7.48
CA LEU A 443 43.21 3.19 -8.46
C LEU A 443 42.63 3.78 -9.74
N ALA A 444 41.47 3.29 -10.19
CA ALA A 444 40.76 3.79 -11.37
C ALA A 444 40.22 5.23 -11.19
N THR A 445 39.89 5.62 -9.96
CA THR A 445 39.28 6.94 -9.67
C THR A 445 40.29 8.02 -9.31
N ALA A 446 41.37 7.68 -8.60
CA ALA A 446 42.30 8.66 -8.05
C ALA A 446 43.73 8.60 -8.62
N GLY A 447 44.10 7.56 -9.37
CA GLY A 447 45.49 7.33 -9.78
C GLY A 447 46.40 7.23 -8.56
N GLY A 448 46.21 6.16 -7.77
CA GLY A 448 46.80 6.04 -6.43
C GLY A 448 48.32 5.86 -6.38
N PRO A 449 48.90 5.88 -5.16
CA PRO A 449 50.34 5.82 -4.95
C PRO A 449 50.92 4.44 -5.34
N PRO A 450 52.22 4.36 -5.66
CA PRO A 450 52.85 3.13 -6.17
C PRO A 450 52.67 1.92 -5.23
N GLU A 451 52.57 2.12 -3.93
CA GLU A 451 52.35 1.05 -2.96
C GLU A 451 51.00 0.34 -3.16
N LYS A 452 49.96 1.06 -3.57
CA LYS A 452 48.64 0.46 -3.83
C LYS A 452 48.61 -0.31 -5.15
N TRP A 453 49.34 0.15 -6.15
CA TRP A 453 49.54 -0.61 -7.39
C TRP A 453 50.29 -1.91 -7.12
N ALA A 454 51.34 -1.86 -6.30
CA ALA A 454 52.08 -3.04 -5.86
C ALA A 454 51.18 -4.01 -5.07
N GLU A 455 50.40 -3.50 -4.10
CA GLU A 455 49.50 -4.31 -3.28
C GLU A 455 48.41 -5.00 -4.11
N LEU A 456 47.87 -4.35 -5.15
CA LEU A 456 46.91 -4.98 -6.05
C LEU A 456 47.55 -6.10 -6.89
N ILE A 457 48.77 -5.90 -7.38
CA ILE A 457 49.51 -6.92 -8.13
C ILE A 457 49.78 -8.14 -7.24
N ASP A 458 50.24 -7.92 -6.02
CA ASP A 458 50.51 -9.00 -5.05
C ASP A 458 49.23 -9.74 -4.65
N THR A 459 48.12 -9.02 -4.48
CA THR A 459 46.81 -9.61 -4.17
C THR A 459 46.32 -10.50 -5.31
N LEU A 460 46.43 -10.03 -6.56
CA LEU A 460 46.04 -10.83 -7.74
C LEU A 460 46.97 -12.02 -7.94
N ALA A 461 48.26 -11.89 -7.64
CA ALA A 461 49.19 -13.02 -7.66
C ALA A 461 48.85 -14.06 -6.59
N ALA A 462 48.46 -13.63 -5.38
CA ALA A 462 47.99 -14.52 -4.31
C ALA A 462 46.66 -15.22 -4.64
N MET A 463 45.88 -14.67 -5.57
CA MET A 463 44.66 -15.27 -6.12
C MET A 463 44.91 -16.18 -7.33
N ASP A 464 46.17 -16.39 -7.74
CA ASP A 464 46.58 -17.13 -8.95
C ASP A 464 45.98 -16.54 -10.25
N GLU A 465 45.92 -15.20 -10.33
CA GLU A 465 45.37 -14.43 -11.46
C GLU A 465 46.47 -13.66 -12.23
N PRO A 466 47.48 -14.35 -12.82
CA PRO A 466 48.66 -13.70 -13.39
C PRO A 466 48.35 -12.84 -14.60
N ALA A 467 47.31 -13.16 -15.37
CA ALA A 467 46.89 -12.36 -16.53
C ALA A 467 46.34 -11.00 -16.11
N ARG A 468 45.55 -10.96 -15.02
CA ARG A 468 45.02 -9.71 -14.46
C ARG A 468 46.14 -8.89 -13.82
N ALA A 469 47.02 -9.54 -13.06
CA ALA A 469 48.19 -8.88 -12.48
C ALA A 469 49.11 -8.26 -13.55
N ALA A 470 49.31 -8.94 -14.69
CA ALA A 470 50.05 -8.40 -15.83
C ALA A 470 49.36 -7.20 -16.53
N SER A 471 48.03 -7.13 -16.51
CA SER A 471 47.29 -5.96 -17.00
C SER A 471 47.52 -4.77 -16.06
N VAL A 472 47.31 -4.98 -14.76
CA VAL A 472 47.50 -3.96 -13.73
C VAL A 472 48.94 -3.43 -13.73
N TRP A 473 49.94 -4.30 -13.92
CA TRP A 473 51.34 -3.88 -14.07
C TRP A 473 51.53 -2.90 -15.24
N ARG A 474 50.98 -3.19 -16.42
CA ARG A 474 51.10 -2.29 -17.59
C ARG A 474 50.39 -0.97 -17.36
N GLU A 475 49.25 -0.99 -16.69
CA GLU A 475 48.49 0.21 -16.34
C GLU A 475 49.28 1.07 -15.34
N ALA A 476 49.87 0.47 -14.32
CA ALA A 476 50.73 1.16 -13.36
C ALA A 476 51.96 1.79 -14.04
N GLN A 477 52.56 1.11 -15.03
CA GLN A 477 53.67 1.66 -15.81
C GLN A 477 53.29 2.93 -16.58
N GLN A 478 52.07 2.97 -17.11
CA GLN A 478 51.55 4.15 -17.81
C GLN A 478 51.18 5.27 -16.83
N ALA A 479 50.54 4.91 -15.71
CA ALA A 479 50.09 5.86 -14.70
C ALA A 479 51.25 6.56 -13.98
N LEU A 480 52.36 5.85 -13.74
CA LEU A 480 53.53 6.36 -13.03
C LEU A 480 54.69 6.78 -13.96
N ALA A 481 54.39 7.02 -15.24
CA ALA A 481 55.39 7.38 -16.23
C ALA A 481 56.12 8.69 -15.86
N GLY A 482 57.46 8.63 -15.75
CA GLY A 482 58.31 9.78 -15.42
C GLY A 482 58.73 9.86 -13.95
N ASP A 483 58.28 8.94 -13.10
CA ASP A 483 58.76 8.77 -11.72
C ASP A 483 59.42 7.39 -11.56
N ASP A 484 60.73 7.36 -11.84
CA ASP A 484 61.53 6.12 -11.82
C ASP A 484 61.57 5.47 -10.43
N ALA A 485 61.44 6.26 -9.36
CA ALA A 485 61.44 5.74 -7.99
C ALA A 485 60.11 5.05 -7.67
N ALA A 486 58.98 5.64 -8.08
CA ALA A 486 57.66 5.02 -7.94
C ALA A 486 57.55 3.74 -8.78
N LEU A 487 58.08 3.75 -10.01
CA LEU A 487 58.10 2.57 -10.88
C LEU A 487 58.96 1.43 -10.32
N ALA A 488 60.04 1.71 -9.59
CA ALA A 488 60.86 0.69 -8.96
C ALA A 488 60.09 -0.11 -7.88
N ILE A 489 59.20 0.54 -7.14
CA ILE A 489 58.36 -0.09 -6.10
C ILE A 489 57.39 -1.09 -6.74
N VAL A 490 56.65 -0.64 -7.74
CA VAL A 490 55.68 -1.50 -8.44
C VAL A 490 56.39 -2.62 -9.22
N ARG A 491 57.58 -2.34 -9.78
CA ARG A 491 58.40 -3.34 -10.46
C ARG A 491 58.81 -4.47 -9.52
N ARG A 492 59.09 -4.17 -8.25
CA ARG A 492 59.46 -5.21 -7.28
C ARG A 492 58.30 -6.19 -7.07
N ALA A 493 57.08 -5.69 -6.87
CA ALA A 493 55.88 -6.53 -6.79
C ALA A 493 55.65 -7.34 -8.07
N ALA A 494 55.86 -6.74 -9.25
CA ALA A 494 55.75 -7.46 -10.52
C ALA A 494 56.80 -8.57 -10.68
N VAL A 495 58.01 -8.40 -10.15
CA VAL A 495 59.05 -9.45 -10.12
C VAL A 495 58.68 -10.55 -9.13
N ASP A 496 58.25 -10.18 -7.92
CA ASP A 496 57.88 -11.14 -6.88
C ASP A 496 56.63 -11.96 -7.30
N ALA A 497 55.72 -11.36 -8.08
CA ALA A 497 54.60 -12.02 -8.74
C ALA A 497 54.98 -12.82 -10.01
N GLY A 498 56.26 -12.87 -10.38
CA GLY A 498 56.77 -13.64 -11.54
C GLY A 498 56.40 -13.07 -12.91
N LEU A 499 55.92 -11.82 -12.98
CA LEU A 499 55.49 -11.18 -14.23
C LEU A 499 56.65 -10.63 -15.05
N VAL A 500 57.78 -10.32 -14.40
CA VAL A 500 58.98 -9.74 -15.02
C VAL A 500 60.24 -10.37 -14.40
N THR A 501 61.33 -10.47 -15.16
CA THR A 501 62.64 -10.92 -14.65
C THR A 501 63.44 -9.73 -14.12
N GLU A 502 64.28 -9.96 -13.09
CA GLU A 502 65.07 -8.92 -12.39
C GLU A 502 65.91 -8.02 -13.32
#